data_AF-A0A0E9XEY0-F1
#
_entry.id   AF-A0A0E9XEY0-F1
#
_cell.length_a   1.000
_cell.length_b   1.000
_cell.length_c   1.000
_cell.angle_alpha   90.00
_cell.angle_beta   90.00
_cell.angle_gamma   90.00
#
_symmetry.space_group_name_H-M   'P 1'
#
loop_
_entity.id
_entity.type
_entity.pdbx_description
1 polymer ?
#
loop_
_entity_poly.entity_id
_entity_poly.type
_entity_poly.pdbx_seq_one_letter_code
_entity_poly.pdbx_strand_id
1 'polypeptide(L)'
;MGCCYSSETETTEQDRDERKPLIPHPNPDSKPVNGTERNPSNLPSTRTDEQALLTSILTKTALNIIDVSAADSQGMEQHEYMDKARQYSTKLAVLSNTLSQKKPTPLPSLTSQPHQVLASDLVPYSDMQQVSKIAAYAYSAISQIKVDAKEELVVQFAIP
;
A
#
# COMPACT_ATOMS: atom_id res chain seq x y z
N MET A 1 -26.93 -14.52 -9.22
CA MET A 1 -27.43 -13.63 -8.15
C MET A 1 -26.23 -13.09 -7.41
N GLY A 2 -25.55 -12.11 -8.01
CA GLY A 2 -24.41 -11.42 -7.41
C GLY A 2 -24.87 -10.04 -6.97
N CYS A 3 -24.66 -9.70 -5.71
CA CYS A 3 -24.91 -8.37 -5.17
C CYS A 3 -23.57 -7.78 -4.73
N CYS A 4 -23.01 -6.89 -5.55
CA CYS A 4 -22.01 -5.93 -5.13
C CYS A 4 -22.72 -4.57 -5.01
N TYR A 5 -22.64 -3.96 -3.84
CA TYR A 5 -23.14 -2.61 -3.58
C TYR A 5 -21.91 -1.71 -3.37
N SER A 6 -21.68 -0.77 -4.27
CA SER A 6 -20.70 0.30 -4.11
C SER A 6 -21.45 1.61 -4.27
N SER A 7 -21.62 2.34 -3.19
CA SER A 7 -22.13 3.71 -3.22
C SER A 7 -20.98 4.65 -3.57
N GLU A 8 -21.03 5.12 -4.81
CA GLU A 8 -20.39 6.32 -5.34
C GLU A 8 -20.66 7.57 -4.48
N THR A 9 -19.61 8.29 -4.10
CA THR A 9 -19.63 9.75 -3.88
C THR A 9 -18.23 10.29 -4.21
N GLU A 10 -18.09 10.86 -5.39
CA GLU A 10 -16.96 11.70 -5.78
C GLU A 10 -16.96 13.00 -4.98
N THR A 11 -15.80 13.44 -4.54
CA THR A 11 -15.47 14.88 -4.46
C THR A 11 -13.98 15.06 -4.71
N THR A 12 -13.69 15.62 -5.88
CA THR A 12 -12.43 16.21 -6.31
C THR A 12 -11.97 17.29 -5.34
N GLU A 13 -10.75 17.20 -4.81
CA GLU A 13 -10.03 18.37 -4.30
C GLU A 13 -8.57 18.30 -4.76
N GLN A 14 -8.20 19.38 -5.42
CA GLN A 14 -7.10 19.56 -6.33
C GLN A 14 -5.84 19.95 -5.56
N ASP A 15 -4.75 19.31 -5.99
CA ASP A 15 -3.38 19.52 -5.59
C ASP A 15 -2.99 20.99 -5.34
N ARG A 16 -2.30 21.23 -4.22
CA ARG A 16 -1.78 22.56 -3.82
C ARG A 16 -0.29 22.55 -3.48
N ASP A 17 0.44 21.47 -3.75
CA ASP A 17 1.89 21.40 -3.52
C ASP A 17 2.72 21.19 -4.80
N GLU A 18 2.12 21.06 -6.00
CA GLU A 18 2.86 20.91 -7.28
C GLU A 18 3.49 22.20 -7.81
N ARG A 19 3.33 23.35 -7.15
CA ARG A 19 3.86 24.64 -7.65
C ARG A 19 5.18 25.09 -7.02
N LYS A 20 5.89 24.23 -6.29
CA LYS A 20 7.28 24.54 -5.87
C LYS A 20 8.27 24.09 -6.96
N PRO A 21 8.99 25.02 -7.62
CA PRO A 21 10.05 24.65 -8.55
C PRO A 21 11.19 23.99 -7.76
N LEU A 22 11.50 22.73 -8.07
CA LEU A 22 12.50 21.93 -7.37
C LEU A 22 13.95 22.20 -7.82
N ILE A 23 14.20 23.23 -8.64
CA ILE A 23 15.52 23.50 -9.22
C ILE A 23 15.80 25.02 -9.21
N PRO A 24 16.88 25.49 -8.56
CA PRO A 24 17.37 26.86 -8.75
C PRO A 24 17.92 27.01 -10.17
N HIS A 25 17.37 27.93 -10.96
CA HIS A 25 17.87 28.23 -12.31
C HIS A 25 19.31 28.76 -12.27
N PRO A 26 20.27 28.14 -12.98
CA PRO A 26 21.52 28.81 -13.32
C PRO A 26 21.43 29.21 -14.79
N ASN A 27 20.99 30.43 -15.07
CA ASN A 27 21.22 31.03 -16.37
C ASN A 27 22.14 32.23 -16.18
N PRO A 28 23.41 32.15 -16.60
CA PRO A 28 24.13 33.30 -17.08
C PRO A 28 24.18 33.25 -18.61
N ASP A 29 23.73 34.35 -19.23
CA ASP A 29 23.89 34.65 -20.65
C ASP A 29 25.30 34.33 -21.19
N SER A 30 25.41 33.72 -22.38
CA SER A 30 26.07 34.33 -23.57
C SER A 30 26.45 33.33 -24.70
N LYS A 31 25.86 33.59 -25.88
CA LYS A 31 26.30 33.39 -27.29
C LYS A 31 26.71 32.00 -27.85
N PRO A 32 26.33 31.69 -29.12
CA PRO A 32 26.86 30.57 -29.88
C PRO A 32 28.15 30.98 -30.60
N VAL A 33 29.16 30.12 -30.61
CA VAL A 33 30.29 30.22 -31.55
C VAL A 33 30.54 28.85 -32.16
N ASN A 34 30.32 28.79 -33.47
CA ASN A 34 30.74 27.69 -34.35
C ASN A 34 32.26 27.47 -34.21
N GLY A 35 32.70 26.21 -34.13
CA GLY A 35 34.11 25.86 -34.12
C GLY A 35 34.38 24.36 -34.05
N THR A 36 34.33 23.72 -35.22
CA THR A 36 35.17 22.61 -35.70
C THR A 36 35.79 21.63 -34.68
N GLU A 37 35.31 20.38 -34.76
CA GLU A 37 36.00 19.10 -34.54
C GLU A 37 37.10 18.97 -33.47
N ARG A 38 36.82 18.18 -32.42
CA ARG A 38 37.87 17.40 -31.74
C ARG A 38 37.33 16.12 -31.10
N ASN A 39 37.43 15.01 -31.82
CA ASN A 39 37.71 13.67 -31.29
C ASN A 39 39.04 13.25 -31.95
N PRO A 40 39.99 12.57 -31.28
CA PRO A 40 39.74 11.48 -30.32
C PRO A 40 40.69 11.44 -29.11
N SER A 41 40.16 11.12 -27.92
CA SER A 41 40.98 10.57 -26.84
C SER A 41 40.21 9.46 -26.12
N ASN A 42 40.49 8.23 -26.52
CA ASN A 42 40.04 7.00 -25.88
C ASN A 42 40.61 6.91 -24.46
N LEU A 43 39.75 7.08 -23.45
CA LEU A 43 39.97 6.60 -22.09
C LEU A 43 38.98 5.44 -21.86
N PRO A 44 39.44 4.17 -21.87
CA PRO A 44 38.58 3.02 -21.62
C PRO A 44 38.69 2.63 -20.14
N SER A 45 37.93 3.28 -19.26
CA SER A 45 37.69 2.72 -17.91
C SER A 45 36.52 3.36 -17.16
N THR A 46 36.18 4.63 -17.40
CA THR A 46 35.14 5.35 -16.62
C THR A 46 33.79 5.42 -17.32
N ARG A 47 33.74 5.34 -18.65
CA ARG A 47 32.50 5.40 -19.45
C ARG A 47 31.51 4.28 -19.13
N THR A 48 32.01 3.10 -18.78
CA THR A 48 31.15 1.95 -18.47
C THR A 48 30.36 2.18 -17.18
N ASP A 49 30.96 2.86 -16.20
CA ASP A 49 30.32 3.16 -14.91
C ASP A 49 29.26 4.27 -15.05
N GLU A 50 29.57 5.34 -15.78
CA GLU A 50 28.58 6.40 -16.09
C GLU A 50 27.37 5.84 -16.86
N GLN A 51 27.60 4.96 -17.83
CA GLN A 51 26.52 4.32 -18.57
C GLN A 51 25.68 3.37 -17.70
N ALA A 52 26.31 2.65 -16.77
CA ALA A 52 25.61 1.79 -15.81
C ALA A 52 24.76 2.61 -14.82
N LEU A 53 25.28 3.74 -14.34
CA LEU A 53 24.55 4.69 -13.49
C LEU A 53 23.31 5.24 -14.20
N LEU A 54 23.46 5.68 -15.46
CA LEU A 54 22.34 6.17 -16.27
C LEU A 54 21.30 5.07 -16.50
N THR A 55 21.74 3.83 -16.76
CA THR A 55 20.85 2.67 -16.90
C THR A 55 20.09 2.38 -15.60
N SER A 56 20.76 2.50 -14.45
CA SER A 56 20.13 2.34 -13.14
C SER A 56 19.09 3.43 -12.88
N ILE A 57 19.41 4.69 -13.21
CA ILE A 57 18.48 5.82 -13.09
C ILE A 57 17.24 5.57 -13.94
N LEU A 58 17.39 5.18 -15.20
CA LEU A 58 16.27 4.90 -16.10
C LEU A 58 15.43 3.72 -15.59
N THR A 59 16.07 2.62 -15.17
CA THR A 59 15.37 1.43 -14.64
C THR A 59 14.60 1.77 -13.36
N LYS A 60 15.24 2.47 -12.42
CA LYS A 60 14.61 2.90 -11.17
C LYS A 60 13.44 3.86 -11.44
N THR A 61 13.62 4.78 -12.39
CA THR A 61 12.56 5.71 -12.80
C THR A 61 11.39 4.95 -13.41
N ALA A 62 11.65 4.00 -14.32
CA ALA A 62 10.61 3.18 -14.94
C ALA A 62 9.83 2.34 -13.93
N LEU A 63 10.48 1.84 -12.87
CA LEU A 63 9.82 1.09 -11.80
C LEU A 63 8.99 1.96 -10.85
N ASN A 64 9.33 3.25 -10.71
CA ASN A 64 8.68 4.16 -9.77
C ASN A 64 7.57 5.02 -10.41
N ILE A 65 7.55 5.14 -11.74
CA ILE A 65 6.46 5.81 -12.45
C ILE A 65 5.22 4.91 -12.41
N ILE A 66 4.08 5.51 -12.08
CA ILE A 66 2.79 4.83 -12.07
C ILE A 66 2.21 4.88 -13.49
N ASP A 67 1.97 3.72 -14.09
CA ASP A 67 1.19 3.63 -15.33
C ASP A 67 -0.31 3.77 -15.01
N VAL A 68 -0.85 4.95 -15.27
CA VAL A 68 -2.27 5.27 -15.07
C VAL A 68 -3.20 4.55 -16.06
N SER A 69 -2.66 3.93 -17.11
CA SER A 69 -3.42 3.18 -18.14
C SER A 69 -3.41 1.66 -17.95
N ALA A 70 -2.70 1.15 -16.93
CA ALA A 70 -2.52 -0.28 -16.72
C ALA A 70 -3.82 -1.06 -16.48
N ALA A 71 -4.91 -0.39 -16.11
CA ALA A 71 -6.22 -1.01 -15.87
C ALA A 71 -6.81 -1.68 -17.14
N ASP A 72 -6.49 -1.17 -18.33
CA ASP A 72 -6.99 -1.68 -19.61
C ASP A 72 -5.99 -2.59 -20.32
N SER A 73 -4.82 -2.85 -19.72
CA SER A 73 -3.83 -3.76 -20.30
C SER A 73 -4.46 -5.15 -20.44
N GLN A 74 -4.41 -5.70 -21.66
CA GLN A 74 -4.81 -7.09 -21.89
C GLN A 74 -4.03 -7.97 -20.92
N GLY A 75 -4.74 -8.51 -19.95
CA GLY A 75 -4.18 -9.43 -18.99
C GLY A 75 -3.56 -10.64 -19.69
N MET A 76 -2.94 -11.47 -18.88
CA MET A 76 -2.40 -12.76 -19.30
C MET A 76 -3.33 -13.52 -20.26
N GLU A 77 -2.79 -14.04 -21.36
CA GLU A 77 -3.58 -14.81 -22.32
C GLU A 77 -4.11 -16.10 -21.66
N GLN A 78 -5.31 -16.54 -22.06
CA GLN A 78 -5.99 -17.70 -21.47
C GLN A 78 -5.10 -18.96 -21.45
N HIS A 79 -4.36 -19.21 -22.53
CA HIS A 79 -3.50 -20.38 -22.65
C HIS A 79 -2.26 -20.28 -21.75
N GLU A 80 -1.64 -19.10 -21.65
CA GLU A 80 -0.53 -18.85 -20.72
C GLU A 80 -1.00 -19.09 -19.28
N TYR A 81 -2.21 -18.63 -18.93
CA TYR A 81 -2.78 -18.82 -17.60
C TYR A 81 -3.01 -20.30 -17.29
N MET A 82 -3.58 -21.05 -18.23
CA MET A 82 -3.79 -22.50 -18.08
C MET A 82 -2.49 -23.27 -17.91
N ASP A 83 -1.44 -22.91 -18.66
CA ASP A 83 -0.13 -23.55 -18.54
C ASP A 83 0.56 -23.22 -17.21
N LYS A 84 0.51 -21.96 -16.75
CA LYS A 84 1.04 -21.59 -15.42
C LYS A 84 0.25 -22.27 -14.30
N ALA A 85 -1.08 -22.34 -14.38
CA ALA A 85 -1.91 -23.04 -13.40
C ALA A 85 -1.49 -24.51 -13.29
N ARG A 86 -1.34 -25.21 -14.44
CA ARG A 86 -0.84 -26.59 -14.48
C ARG A 86 0.55 -26.70 -13.87
N GLN A 87 1.47 -25.81 -14.24
CA GLN A 87 2.83 -25.79 -13.72
C GLN A 87 2.86 -25.65 -12.19
N TYR A 88 2.07 -24.73 -11.64
CA TYR A 88 1.98 -24.52 -10.19
C TYR A 88 1.33 -25.71 -9.49
N SER A 89 0.26 -26.28 -10.05
CA SER A 89 -0.36 -27.49 -9.49
C SER A 89 0.63 -28.66 -9.43
N THR A 90 1.42 -28.89 -10.48
CA THR A 90 2.45 -29.95 -10.49
C THR A 90 3.55 -29.66 -9.47
N LYS A 91 4.08 -28.43 -9.41
CA LYS A 91 5.10 -28.04 -8.42
C LYS A 91 4.57 -28.20 -6.99
N LEU A 92 3.33 -27.79 -6.74
CA LEU A 92 2.69 -27.91 -5.43
C LEU A 92 2.48 -29.38 -5.04
N ALA A 93 2.07 -30.24 -5.96
CA ALA A 93 1.89 -31.67 -5.69
C ALA A 93 3.22 -32.33 -5.28
N VAL A 94 4.33 -32.00 -5.94
CA VAL A 94 5.66 -32.49 -5.58
C VAL A 94 6.07 -32.00 -4.18
N LEU A 95 5.89 -30.71 -3.90
CA LEU A 95 6.20 -30.13 -2.59
C LEU A 95 5.32 -30.72 -1.48
N SER A 96 4.04 -30.98 -1.77
CA SER A 96 3.07 -31.54 -0.83
C SER A 96 3.47 -32.93 -0.33
N ASN A 97 4.24 -33.69 -1.10
CA ASN A 97 4.74 -35.01 -0.68
C ASN A 97 5.97 -34.89 0.25
N THR A 98 6.72 -33.79 0.14
CA THR A 98 7.89 -33.52 1.00
C THR A 98 7.53 -32.73 2.25
N LEU A 99 6.44 -31.98 2.21
CA LEU A 99 5.95 -31.17 3.31
C LEU A 99 4.92 -31.97 4.10
N SER A 100 5.12 -32.14 5.40
CA SER A 100 4.10 -32.74 6.26
C SER A 100 2.83 -31.89 6.20
N GLN A 101 1.80 -32.39 5.50
CA GLN A 101 0.48 -31.77 5.44
C GLN A 101 -0.13 -31.80 6.83
N LYS A 102 0.03 -30.70 7.58
CA LYS A 102 -0.58 -30.55 8.90
C LYS A 102 -2.08 -30.41 8.68
N LYS A 103 -2.83 -31.44 9.06
CA LYS A 103 -4.27 -31.28 9.32
C LYS A 103 -4.46 -30.07 10.24
N PRO A 104 -5.57 -29.32 10.11
CA PRO A 104 -5.90 -28.27 11.06
C PRO A 104 -5.73 -28.81 12.48
N THR A 105 -4.96 -28.09 13.30
CA THR A 105 -4.71 -28.51 14.68
C THR A 105 -6.06 -28.61 15.40
N PRO A 106 -6.34 -29.71 16.11
CA PRO A 106 -7.57 -29.82 16.88
C PRO A 106 -7.63 -28.73 17.95
N LEU A 107 -8.84 -28.38 18.39
CA LEU A 107 -9.01 -27.47 19.52
C LEU A 107 -8.27 -28.00 20.75
N PRO A 108 -7.60 -27.13 21.54
CA PRO A 108 -6.91 -27.56 22.74
C PRO A 108 -7.91 -28.10 23.77
N SER A 109 -7.55 -29.20 24.42
CA SER A 109 -8.32 -29.70 25.57
C SER A 109 -8.08 -28.79 26.77
N LEU A 110 -9.12 -28.09 27.21
CA LEU A 110 -9.05 -27.12 28.31
C LEU A 110 -9.18 -27.77 29.70
N THR A 111 -9.89 -28.90 29.78
CA THR A 111 -10.13 -29.64 31.03
C THR A 111 -10.45 -31.10 30.75
N SER A 112 -10.08 -31.99 31.67
CA SER A 112 -10.49 -33.40 31.66
C SER A 112 -11.82 -33.65 32.40
N GLN A 113 -12.34 -32.64 33.13
CA GLN A 113 -13.57 -32.73 33.92
C GLN A 113 -14.55 -31.59 33.57
N PRO A 114 -15.18 -31.62 32.38
CA PRO A 114 -16.02 -30.51 31.92
C PRO A 114 -17.21 -30.23 32.83
N HIS A 115 -17.85 -31.28 33.39
CA HIS A 115 -18.98 -31.11 34.30
C HIS A 115 -18.60 -30.38 35.59
N GLN A 116 -17.41 -30.64 36.13
CA GLN A 116 -16.93 -29.96 37.34
C GLN A 116 -16.65 -28.49 37.07
N VAL A 117 -15.97 -28.18 35.97
CA VAL A 117 -15.64 -26.79 35.59
C VAL A 117 -16.92 -25.98 35.35
N LEU A 118 -17.90 -26.56 34.66
CA LEU A 118 -19.18 -25.88 34.39
C LEU A 118 -20.07 -25.72 35.62
N ALA A 119 -19.88 -26.56 36.65
CA ALA A 119 -20.59 -26.46 37.93
C ALA A 119 -19.82 -25.63 38.98
N SER A 120 -18.65 -25.10 38.63
CA SER A 120 -17.85 -24.25 39.51
C SER A 120 -18.51 -22.88 39.70
N ASP A 121 -18.05 -22.14 40.70
CA ASP A 121 -18.56 -20.80 41.00
C ASP A 121 -18.46 -19.88 39.77
N LEU A 122 -19.54 -19.14 39.53
CA LEU A 122 -19.61 -18.17 38.44
C LEU A 122 -18.69 -16.97 38.71
N VAL A 123 -18.38 -16.23 37.64
CA VAL A 123 -17.67 -14.96 37.75
C VAL A 123 -18.47 -14.01 38.66
N PRO A 124 -17.83 -13.40 39.70
CA PRO A 124 -18.51 -12.48 40.61
C PRO A 124 -19.18 -11.32 39.88
N TYR A 125 -20.38 -10.95 40.32
CA TYR A 125 -21.13 -9.85 39.69
C TYR A 125 -20.40 -8.49 39.77
N SER A 126 -19.58 -8.28 40.81
CA SER A 126 -18.73 -7.10 40.96
C SER A 126 -17.82 -6.89 39.76
N ASP A 127 -17.26 -7.96 39.22
CA ASP A 127 -16.28 -7.93 38.15
C ASP A 127 -16.99 -7.57 36.83
N MET A 128 -18.17 -8.13 36.61
CA MET A 128 -19.02 -7.80 35.46
C MET A 128 -19.45 -6.32 35.48
N GLN A 129 -19.82 -5.79 36.65
CA GLN A 129 -20.15 -4.37 36.82
C GLN A 129 -18.95 -3.46 36.59
N GLN A 130 -17.77 -3.85 37.11
CA GLN A 130 -16.53 -3.11 36.91
C GLN A 130 -16.15 -3.04 35.42
N VAL A 131 -16.14 -4.18 34.72
CA VAL A 131 -15.84 -4.25 33.28
C VAL A 131 -16.82 -3.42 32.47
N SER A 132 -18.12 -3.50 32.81
CA SER A 132 -19.15 -2.70 32.13
C SER A 132 -18.92 -1.20 32.30
N LYS A 133 -18.55 -0.77 33.51
CA LYS A 133 -18.21 0.63 33.79
C LYS A 133 -16.97 1.09 33.02
N ILE A 134 -15.93 0.26 32.95
CA ILE A 134 -14.71 0.55 32.18
C ILE A 134 -15.04 0.68 30.69
N ALA A 135 -15.84 -0.22 30.15
CA ALA A 135 -16.26 -0.18 28.75
C ALA A 135 -17.08 1.09 28.43
N ALA A 136 -18.03 1.46 29.29
CA ALA A 136 -18.79 2.69 29.13
C ALA A 136 -17.91 3.95 29.19
N TYR A 137 -16.91 3.95 30.07
CA TYR A 137 -15.94 5.05 30.17
C TYR A 137 -15.07 5.16 28.91
N ALA A 138 -14.55 4.03 28.40
CA ALA A 138 -13.80 3.99 27.16
C ALA A 138 -14.65 4.49 25.97
N TYR A 139 -15.90 4.04 25.87
CA TYR A 139 -16.84 4.51 24.85
C TYR A 139 -17.06 6.03 24.94
N SER A 140 -17.21 6.56 26.16
CA SER A 140 -17.34 8.00 26.38
C SER A 140 -16.10 8.78 25.95
N ALA A 141 -14.90 8.24 26.16
CA ALA A 141 -13.65 8.86 25.72
C ALA A 141 -13.52 8.91 24.19
N ILE A 142 -14.05 7.90 23.47
CA ILE A 142 -14.05 7.89 21.99
C ILE A 142 -14.81 9.09 21.42
N SER A 143 -15.86 9.57 22.10
CA SER A 143 -16.60 10.78 21.68
C SER A 143 -15.76 12.07 21.67
N GLN A 144 -14.62 12.07 22.36
CA GLN A 144 -13.66 13.18 22.35
C GLN A 144 -12.75 13.16 21.12
N ILE A 145 -12.75 12.07 20.34
CA ILE A 145 -12.05 12.00 19.05
C ILE A 145 -12.89 12.76 18.02
N LYS A 146 -12.76 14.08 18.03
CA LYS A 146 -13.44 15.01 17.12
C LYS A 146 -12.53 16.19 16.82
N VAL A 147 -12.80 16.87 15.71
CA VAL A 147 -12.13 18.13 15.38
C VAL A 147 -12.88 19.26 16.09
N ASP A 148 -12.19 19.99 16.96
CA ASP A 148 -12.73 21.22 17.55
C ASP A 148 -12.66 22.34 16.51
N ALA A 149 -13.81 22.80 16.02
CA ALA A 149 -13.89 23.92 15.08
C ALA A 149 -13.33 25.20 15.73
N LYS A 150 -12.36 25.84 15.05
CA LYS A 150 -11.75 27.10 15.50
C LYS A 150 -12.16 28.28 14.62
N GLU A 151 -12.12 28.08 13.30
CA GLU A 151 -12.42 29.09 12.30
C GLU A 151 -13.28 28.48 11.21
N GLU A 152 -14.01 29.33 10.48
CA GLU A 152 -14.82 28.89 9.35
C GLU A 152 -13.90 28.53 8.17
N LEU A 153 -14.01 27.30 7.67
CA LEU A 153 -13.20 26.85 6.53
C LEU A 153 -13.71 27.39 5.19
N VAL A 154 -14.96 27.88 5.15
CA VAL A 154 -15.62 28.38 3.95
C VAL A 154 -16.24 29.72 4.28
N VAL A 155 -15.82 30.78 3.60
CA VAL A 155 -16.44 32.10 3.74
C VAL A 155 -17.21 32.45 2.48
N GLN A 156 -18.45 32.94 2.64
CA GLN A 156 -19.25 33.40 1.52
C GLN A 156 -18.97 34.88 1.25
N PHE A 157 -18.41 35.17 0.09
CA PHE A 157 -18.24 36.55 -0.35
C PHE A 157 -19.56 37.06 -0.93
N ALA A 158 -20.18 38.02 -0.23
CA ALA A 158 -21.24 38.85 -0.79
C ALA A 158 -20.63 40.12 -1.37
N ILE A 159 -21.06 40.51 -2.57
CA ILE A 159 -20.70 41.78 -3.21
C ILE A 159 -21.68 42.85 -2.70
N PRO A 160 -21.22 44.05 -2.28
CA PRO A 160 -22.09 45.14 -1.81
C PRO A 160 -23.11 45.63 -2.83
#